data_AF-A0A356F631-F1
#
_entry.id   AF-A0A356F631-F1
#
_cell.length_a   1.000
_cell.length_b   1.000
_cell.length_c   1.000
_cell.angle_alpha   90.00
_cell.angle_beta   90.00
_cell.angle_gamma   90.00
#
_symmetry.space_group_name_H-M   'P 1'
#
loop_
_entity.id
_entity.type
_entity.pdbx_description
1 polymer ?
#
loop_
_entity_poly.entity_id
_entity_poly.type
_entity_poly.pdbx_seq_one_letter_code
_entity_poly.pdbx_strand_id
1 'polypeptide(L)'
;MQDASDEDALHKIPYYEKMGYTKKQLIQKTLKDLMPVARRWAVDRINNGEDFAIIEDEIMEIDFIEVKLYAKMNATFLQSVHIHGCDHKDIGFVEELKAIEGFDQNVYNKLLGRMRKSYAKEKSRSLEYLISKTTEYVRKIHDVGRSAFAMLKDGKQPDFEEWSAEQALQDRVFEENKLFLKQTIKHLESMQSNKVKLGVSEIRLLLNQKDGCRREKLYHLAEEWIINIYNSLPSSTAEEKAAQEQIYKEICAFVYDIVPLTGRISVNMINFIFDRGFLSPMSRSLLLKIQPRINSLSMTPLFHYPLQRMLKNVYAHYLDGVFTASDCYVVQVALVYEPELVRSVLKKAYESYEPCNEFAM
;
A
#
# COMPACT_ATOMS: atom_id res chain seq x y z
N MET A 1 16.84 14.23 67.55
CA MET A 1 17.78 14.57 66.47
C MET A 1 18.87 13.51 66.49
N GLN A 2 18.76 12.53 65.60
CA GLN A 2 19.84 11.67 65.16
C GLN A 2 19.58 11.52 63.66
N ASP A 3 20.52 12.05 62.88
CA ASP A 3 20.43 12.22 61.44
C ASP A 3 20.28 10.87 60.74
N ALA A 4 19.19 10.73 59.99
CA ALA A 4 18.92 9.64 59.08
C ALA A 4 19.46 9.97 57.67
N SER A 5 20.73 10.41 57.56
CA SER A 5 21.31 10.81 56.26
C SER A 5 22.44 9.93 55.74
N ASP A 6 22.99 9.00 56.52
CA ASP A 6 24.29 8.40 56.15
C ASP A 6 24.27 6.89 55.88
N GLU A 7 23.13 6.19 56.02
CA GLU A 7 23.03 4.74 55.71
C GLU A 7 22.43 4.40 54.33
N ASP A 8 21.76 5.34 53.65
CA ASP A 8 21.14 5.10 52.32
C ASP A 8 22.06 5.44 51.13
N ALA A 9 23.29 5.90 51.40
CA ALA A 9 24.29 6.23 50.37
C ALA A 9 25.27 5.07 50.06
N LEU A 10 24.96 3.84 50.49
CA LEU A 10 25.72 2.65 50.11
C LEU A 10 25.40 2.26 48.67
N HIS A 11 26.17 2.84 47.76
CA HIS A 11 26.39 2.46 46.37
C HIS A 11 25.75 1.11 45.97
N LYS A 12 24.58 1.16 45.32
CA LYS A 12 24.20 0.11 44.37
C LYS A 12 25.26 0.11 43.29
N ILE A 13 26.28 -0.73 43.44
CA ILE A 13 27.20 -1.10 42.34
C ILE A 13 26.29 -1.38 41.14
N PRO A 14 26.35 -0.57 40.08
CA PRO A 14 25.45 -0.72 38.97
C PRO A 14 25.58 -2.13 38.41
N TYR A 15 24.45 -2.77 38.08
CA TYR A 15 24.40 -4.18 37.71
C TYR A 15 25.40 -4.57 36.60
N TYR A 16 25.76 -3.62 35.72
CA TYR A 16 26.77 -3.79 34.67
C TYR A 16 28.21 -4.02 35.18
N GLU A 17 28.61 -3.41 36.31
CA GLU A 17 29.96 -3.58 36.88
C GLU A 17 30.15 -5.00 37.43
N LYS A 18 29.08 -5.64 37.91
CA LYS A 18 29.11 -7.04 38.38
C LYS A 18 29.25 -8.07 37.25
N MET A 19 28.93 -7.70 36.01
CA MET A 19 29.05 -8.57 34.83
C MET A 19 30.32 -8.33 34.00
N GLY A 20 31.21 -7.43 34.43
CA GLY A 20 32.46 -7.11 33.72
C GLY A 20 32.25 -6.35 32.39
N TYR A 21 31.08 -5.75 32.18
CA TYR A 21 30.81 -4.92 31.01
C TYR A 21 31.02 -3.44 31.32
N THR A 22 31.55 -2.70 30.34
CA THR A 22 31.46 -1.22 30.39
C THR A 22 30.00 -0.78 30.21
N LYS A 23 29.58 0.34 30.82
CA LYS A 23 28.22 0.91 30.66
C LYS A 23 27.78 0.98 29.19
N LYS A 24 28.70 1.32 28.28
CA LYS A 24 28.48 1.38 26.83
C LYS A 24 28.21 -0.01 26.21
N GLN A 25 28.91 -1.06 26.65
CA GLN A 25 28.68 -2.42 26.17
C GLN A 25 27.35 -2.99 26.66
N LEU A 26 26.94 -2.69 27.90
CA LEU A 26 25.63 -3.10 28.40
C LEU A 26 24.52 -2.44 27.57
N ILE A 27 24.56 -1.10 27.41
CA ILE A 27 23.56 -0.36 26.64
C ILE A 27 23.48 -0.90 25.21
N GLN A 28 24.61 -1.14 24.53
CA GLN A 28 24.61 -1.72 23.18
C GLN A 28 23.98 -3.11 23.12
N LYS A 29 24.21 -3.94 24.15
CA LYS A 29 23.61 -5.28 24.24
C LYS A 29 22.10 -5.18 24.48
N THR A 30 21.67 -4.40 25.46
CA THR A 30 20.24 -4.17 25.74
C THR A 30 19.52 -3.63 24.52
N LEU A 31 20.06 -2.59 23.86
CA LEU A 31 19.48 -2.04 22.63
C LEU A 31 19.32 -3.08 21.51
N LYS A 32 20.24 -4.04 21.42
CA LYS A 32 20.17 -5.10 20.40
C LYS A 32 19.05 -6.11 20.67
N ASP A 33 18.71 -6.32 21.93
CA ASP A 33 17.69 -7.28 22.36
C ASP A 33 16.29 -6.66 22.37
N LEU A 34 16.18 -5.33 22.46
CA LEU A 34 14.91 -4.59 22.37
C LEU A 34 14.22 -4.76 21.00
N MET A 35 12.90 -4.79 21.03
CA MET A 35 12.01 -4.70 19.87
C MET A 35 12.24 -3.40 19.07
N PRO A 36 11.92 -3.36 17.76
CA PRO A 36 12.41 -2.30 16.87
C PRO A 36 11.89 -0.89 17.14
N VAL A 37 10.79 -0.72 17.88
CA VAL A 37 10.29 0.60 18.25
C VAL A 37 10.87 1.05 19.59
N ALA A 38 10.89 0.18 20.60
CA ALA A 38 11.60 0.40 21.87
C ALA A 38 13.07 0.76 21.63
N ARG A 39 13.74 0.02 20.73
CA ARG A 39 15.11 0.29 20.30
C ARG A 39 15.27 1.67 19.65
N ARG A 40 14.37 2.04 18.72
CA ARG A 40 14.44 3.33 18.03
C ARG A 40 14.27 4.48 19.00
N TRP A 41 13.33 4.35 19.92
CA TRP A 41 13.06 5.36 20.93
C TRP A 41 14.22 5.53 21.91
N ALA A 42 14.76 4.41 22.39
CA ALA A 42 15.96 4.41 23.22
C ALA A 42 17.14 5.12 22.54
N VAL A 43 17.38 4.82 21.26
CA VAL A 43 18.45 5.45 20.47
C VAL A 43 18.20 6.95 20.30
N ASP A 44 16.97 7.38 19.99
CA ASP A 44 16.64 8.79 19.81
C ASP A 44 16.86 9.60 21.10
N ARG A 45 16.43 9.09 22.27
CA ARG A 45 16.61 9.77 23.56
C ARG A 45 18.07 9.81 24.02
N ILE A 46 18.80 8.72 23.82
CA ILE A 46 20.26 8.69 24.07
C ILE A 46 20.96 9.73 23.18
N ASN A 47 20.59 9.84 21.90
CA ASN A 47 21.16 10.83 20.98
C ASN A 47 20.81 12.27 21.38
N ASN A 48 19.69 12.47 22.08
CA ASN A 48 19.27 13.77 22.63
C ASN A 48 19.89 14.07 24.01
N GLY A 49 20.81 13.24 24.50
CA GLY A 49 21.60 13.48 25.71
C GLY A 49 21.01 12.89 27.00
N GLU A 50 19.96 12.07 26.91
CA GLU A 50 19.36 11.42 28.08
C GLU A 50 20.17 10.20 28.53
N ASP A 51 20.31 10.00 29.85
CA ASP A 51 20.95 8.80 30.38
C ASP A 51 20.00 7.61 30.29
N PHE A 52 20.47 6.51 29.69
CA PHE A 52 19.69 5.27 29.55
C PHE A 52 19.13 4.79 30.89
N ALA A 53 19.85 4.96 31.99
CA ALA A 53 19.40 4.55 33.33
C ALA A 53 18.16 5.30 33.83
N ILE A 54 17.85 6.47 33.26
CA ILE A 54 16.67 7.28 33.61
C ILE A 54 15.46 6.84 32.78
N ILE A 55 15.69 6.35 31.57
CA ILE A 55 14.66 6.03 30.58
C ILE A 55 14.43 4.52 30.40
N GLU A 56 15.21 3.69 31.11
CA GLU A 56 15.22 2.24 31.01
C GLU A 56 13.83 1.64 31.28
N ASP A 57 13.17 2.05 32.37
CA ASP A 57 11.86 1.52 32.74
C ASP A 57 10.80 1.80 31.66
N GLU A 58 10.78 3.02 31.11
CA GLU A 58 9.86 3.38 30.04
C GLU A 58 10.17 2.59 28.75
N ILE A 59 11.45 2.38 28.43
CA ILE A 59 11.87 1.61 27.25
C ILE A 59 11.46 0.15 27.38
N MET A 60 11.63 -0.44 28.57
CA MET A 60 11.27 -1.82 28.86
C MET A 60 9.76 -2.03 28.86
N GLU A 61 8.98 -1.02 29.23
CA GLU A 61 7.52 -1.05 29.09
C GLU A 61 7.10 -1.10 27.60
N ILE A 62 7.71 -0.27 26.75
CA ILE A 62 7.48 -0.32 25.30
C ILE A 62 7.89 -1.67 24.70
N ASP A 63 9.04 -2.17 25.10
CA ASP A 63 9.54 -3.46 24.65
C ASP A 63 8.59 -4.60 25.01
N PHE A 64 8.15 -4.64 26.26
CA PHE A 64 7.20 -5.63 26.75
C PHE A 64 5.87 -5.62 25.98
N ILE A 65 5.40 -4.42 25.63
CA ILE A 65 4.22 -4.20 24.80
C ILE A 65 4.43 -4.78 23.40
N GLU A 66 5.54 -4.43 22.74
CA GLU A 66 5.89 -4.95 21.42
C GLU A 66 6.04 -6.48 21.42
N VAL A 67 6.68 -7.05 22.44
CA VAL A 67 6.84 -8.51 22.62
C VAL A 67 5.49 -9.20 22.74
N LYS A 68 4.57 -8.67 23.55
CA LYS A 68 3.21 -9.22 23.70
C LYS A 68 2.41 -9.16 22.39
N LEU A 69 2.49 -8.05 21.67
CA LEU A 69 1.83 -7.86 20.37
C LEU A 69 2.37 -8.82 19.33
N TYR A 70 3.69 -8.94 19.25
CA TYR A 70 4.37 -9.91 18.40
C TYR A 70 3.90 -11.34 18.70
N ALA A 71 3.91 -11.75 19.96
CA ALA A 71 3.55 -13.11 20.37
C ALA A 71 2.11 -13.48 19.95
N LYS A 72 1.14 -12.58 20.15
CA LYS A 72 -0.26 -12.79 19.72
C LYS A 72 -0.40 -12.88 18.20
N MET A 73 0.29 -12.02 17.45
CA MET A 73 0.22 -12.03 15.98
C MET A 73 0.97 -13.22 15.37
N ASN A 74 2.07 -13.65 15.99
CA ASN A 74 2.93 -14.71 15.48
C ASN A 74 2.20 -16.05 15.36
N ALA A 75 1.38 -16.40 16.36
CA ALA A 75 0.61 -17.65 16.33
C ALA A 75 -0.33 -17.71 15.10
N THR A 76 -1.12 -16.67 14.88
CA THR A 76 -2.04 -16.57 13.73
C THR A 76 -1.28 -16.53 12.41
N PHE A 77 -0.15 -15.82 12.36
CA PHE A 77 0.71 -15.75 11.18
C PHE A 77 1.27 -17.14 10.82
N LEU A 78 1.89 -17.84 11.78
CA LEU A 78 2.47 -19.16 11.55
C LEU A 78 1.41 -20.19 11.17
N GLN A 79 0.22 -20.14 11.78
CA GLN A 79 -0.90 -20.99 11.40
C GLN A 79 -1.32 -20.72 9.94
N SER A 80 -1.43 -19.46 9.54
CA SER A 80 -1.79 -19.07 8.17
C SER A 80 -0.74 -19.51 7.14
N VAL A 81 0.54 -19.30 7.45
CA VAL A 81 1.69 -19.76 6.66
C VAL A 81 1.69 -21.28 6.52
N HIS A 82 1.40 -22.00 7.59
CA HIS A 82 1.37 -23.46 7.58
C HIS A 82 0.21 -24.02 6.73
N ILE A 83 -0.97 -23.43 6.79
CA ILE A 83 -2.13 -23.90 6.00
C ILE A 83 -1.95 -23.64 4.51
N HIS A 84 -1.35 -22.51 4.14
CA HIS A 84 -1.34 -22.02 2.75
C HIS A 84 0.01 -22.06 2.04
N GLY A 85 1.10 -22.33 2.78
CA GLY A 85 2.47 -22.41 2.27
C GLY A 85 2.97 -23.83 2.01
N CYS A 86 2.20 -24.87 2.32
CA CYS A 86 2.62 -26.28 2.21
C CYS A 86 2.49 -26.85 0.78
N ASP A 87 3.10 -26.19 -0.20
CA ASP A 87 3.55 -26.91 -1.40
C ASP A 87 4.90 -27.57 -1.07
N HIS A 88 5.14 -28.80 -1.53
CA HIS A 88 6.37 -29.56 -1.27
C HIS A 88 7.62 -28.71 -1.55
N LYS A 89 7.60 -27.89 -2.61
CA LYS A 89 8.77 -27.13 -3.03
C LYS A 89 9.07 -25.92 -2.14
N ASP A 90 8.05 -25.39 -1.46
CA ASP A 90 8.16 -24.16 -0.65
C ASP A 90 8.18 -24.43 0.86
N ILE A 91 8.06 -25.69 1.28
CA ILE A 91 8.06 -26.10 2.69
C ILE A 91 9.33 -25.66 3.43
N GLY A 92 10.47 -25.57 2.74
CA GLY A 92 11.71 -25.05 3.31
C GLY A 92 11.56 -23.61 3.83
N PHE A 93 10.82 -22.76 3.12
CA PHE A 93 10.55 -21.39 3.58
C PHE A 93 9.55 -21.33 4.74
N VAL A 94 8.62 -22.28 4.81
CA VAL A 94 7.69 -22.41 5.96
C VAL A 94 8.47 -22.79 7.23
N GLU A 95 9.39 -23.75 7.13
CA GLU A 95 10.21 -24.16 8.27
C GLU A 95 11.20 -23.05 8.69
N GLU A 96 11.80 -22.34 7.73
CA GLU A 96 12.62 -21.17 8.04
C GLU A 96 11.84 -20.05 8.73
N LEU A 97 10.56 -19.83 8.38
CA LEU A 97 9.70 -18.86 9.07
C LEU A 97 9.37 -19.29 10.50
N LYS A 98 9.15 -20.58 10.74
CA LYS A 98 8.89 -21.14 12.09
C LYS A 98 10.12 -21.09 12.99
N ALA A 99 11.32 -21.18 12.40
CA ALA A 99 12.59 -21.18 13.12
C ALA A 99 13.06 -19.79 13.57
N ILE A 100 12.37 -18.71 13.17
CA ILE A 100 12.71 -17.36 13.63
C ILE A 100 12.25 -17.19 15.08
N GLU A 101 13.22 -17.16 16.00
CA GLU A 101 13.00 -16.86 17.41
C GLU A 101 12.90 -15.34 17.62
N GLY A 102 11.69 -14.82 17.84
CA GLY A 102 11.45 -13.40 18.09
C GLY A 102 11.36 -12.53 16.82
N PHE A 103 11.06 -11.24 16.97
CA PHE A 103 10.94 -10.34 15.83
C PHE A 103 12.28 -9.68 15.48
N ASP A 104 12.94 -10.18 14.43
CA ASP A 104 14.06 -9.48 13.79
C ASP A 104 13.69 -9.09 12.36
N GLN A 105 13.43 -7.79 12.16
CA GLN A 105 13.08 -7.23 10.85
C GLN A 105 14.13 -7.53 9.78
N ASN A 106 15.42 -7.59 10.13
CA ASN A 106 16.49 -7.91 9.19
C ASN A 106 16.46 -9.39 8.78
N VAL A 107 16.15 -10.29 9.72
CA VAL A 107 15.98 -11.71 9.43
C VAL A 107 14.79 -11.92 8.49
N TYR A 108 13.64 -11.32 8.79
CA TYR A 108 12.47 -11.37 7.92
C TYR A 108 12.75 -10.76 6.53
N ASN A 109 13.44 -9.63 6.45
CA ASN A 109 13.78 -8.99 5.17
C ASN A 109 14.74 -9.83 4.32
N LYS A 110 15.74 -10.47 4.96
CA LYS A 110 16.65 -11.41 4.28
C LYS A 110 15.87 -12.61 3.73
N LEU A 111 14.95 -13.15 4.52
CA LEU A 111 14.10 -14.28 4.12
C LEU A 111 13.16 -13.91 2.97
N LEU A 112 12.47 -12.76 3.07
CA LEU A 112 11.66 -12.19 1.99
C LEU A 112 12.47 -11.98 0.71
N GLY A 113 13.72 -11.52 0.82
CA GLY A 113 14.63 -11.39 -0.32
C GLY A 113 14.91 -12.73 -1.00
N ARG A 114 15.12 -13.81 -0.23
CA ARG A 114 15.30 -15.17 -0.78
C ARG A 114 14.02 -15.72 -1.41
N MET A 115 12.87 -15.51 -0.77
CA MET A 115 11.57 -15.91 -1.33
C MET A 115 11.31 -15.21 -2.66
N ARG A 116 11.52 -13.88 -2.76
CA ARG A 116 11.33 -13.11 -4.00
C ARG A 116 12.26 -13.58 -5.13
N LYS A 117 13.53 -13.88 -4.83
CA LYS A 117 14.48 -14.44 -5.80
C LYS A 117 14.04 -15.81 -6.31
N SER A 118 13.48 -16.64 -5.43
CA SER A 118 12.99 -17.98 -5.80
C SER A 118 11.69 -17.89 -6.61
N TYR A 119 10.81 -16.96 -6.24
CA TYR A 119 9.57 -16.68 -6.98
C TYR A 119 9.84 -16.20 -8.40
N ALA A 120 10.87 -15.36 -8.61
CA ALA A 120 11.25 -14.92 -9.95
C ALA A 120 11.64 -16.07 -10.89
N LYS A 121 12.10 -17.22 -10.34
CA LYS A 121 12.47 -18.40 -11.11
C LYS A 121 11.30 -19.35 -11.32
N GLU A 122 10.57 -19.67 -10.24
CA GLU A 122 9.60 -20.77 -10.24
C GLU A 122 8.14 -20.32 -10.34
N LYS A 123 7.86 -19.03 -10.10
CA LYS A 123 6.51 -18.42 -10.11
C LYS A 123 5.47 -19.23 -9.32
N SER A 124 5.91 -19.83 -8.21
CA SER A 124 5.06 -20.65 -7.34
C SER A 124 3.99 -19.80 -6.64
N ARG A 125 2.75 -20.30 -6.64
CA ARG A 125 1.59 -19.62 -6.04
C ARG A 125 1.61 -19.67 -4.51
N SER A 126 2.14 -20.74 -3.91
CA SER A 126 2.40 -20.82 -2.47
C SER A 126 3.48 -19.81 -2.08
N LEU A 127 4.54 -19.69 -2.88
CA LEU A 127 5.60 -18.72 -2.62
C LEU A 127 5.14 -17.26 -2.73
N GLU A 128 4.30 -16.95 -3.72
CA GLU A 128 3.65 -15.63 -3.82
C GLU A 128 2.83 -15.30 -2.57
N TYR A 129 2.06 -16.29 -2.08
CA TYR A 129 1.29 -16.15 -0.84
C TYR A 129 2.21 -15.91 0.36
N LEU A 130 3.28 -16.67 0.50
CA LEU A 130 4.26 -16.54 1.58
C LEU A 130 4.93 -15.16 1.58
N ILE A 131 5.33 -14.65 0.40
CA ILE A 131 5.89 -13.30 0.26
C ILE A 131 4.87 -12.25 0.70
N SER A 132 3.63 -12.35 0.22
CA SER A 132 2.56 -11.41 0.54
C SER A 132 2.26 -11.40 2.04
N LYS A 133 2.04 -12.57 2.65
CA LYS A 133 1.70 -12.68 4.07
C LYS A 133 2.85 -12.31 5.00
N THR A 134 4.08 -12.68 4.67
CA THR A 134 5.25 -12.30 5.46
C THR A 134 5.50 -10.79 5.37
N THR A 135 5.30 -10.18 4.19
CA THR A 135 5.40 -8.71 4.04
C THR A 135 4.29 -7.99 4.83
N GLU A 136 3.06 -8.49 4.78
CA GLU A 136 1.92 -7.96 5.56
C GLU A 136 2.19 -8.05 7.06
N TYR A 137 2.69 -9.20 7.53
CA TYR A 137 3.02 -9.45 8.93
C TYR A 137 4.09 -8.48 9.46
N VAL A 138 5.22 -8.35 8.76
CA VAL A 138 6.29 -7.43 9.13
C VAL A 138 5.79 -5.98 9.16
N ARG A 139 4.94 -5.60 8.21
CA ARG A 139 4.36 -4.24 8.15
C ARG A 139 3.39 -3.99 9.30
N LYS A 140 2.47 -4.93 9.58
CA LYS A 140 1.50 -4.81 10.67
C LYS A 140 2.21 -4.65 12.03
N ILE A 141 3.27 -5.42 12.29
CA ILE A 141 4.06 -5.27 13.53
C ILE A 141 4.70 -3.88 13.62
N HIS A 142 5.28 -3.40 12.52
CA HIS A 142 5.91 -2.09 12.48
C HIS A 142 4.91 -0.94 12.65
N ASP A 143 3.72 -1.07 12.07
CA ASP A 143 2.65 -0.07 12.16
C ASP A 143 2.02 -0.05 13.56
N VAL A 144 1.76 -1.21 14.16
CA VAL A 144 1.28 -1.31 15.56
C VAL A 144 2.31 -0.72 16.52
N GLY A 145 3.59 -1.05 16.37
CA GLY A 145 4.64 -0.46 17.20
C GLY A 145 4.69 1.07 17.06
N ARG A 146 4.54 1.61 15.84
CA ARG A 146 4.49 3.07 15.62
C ARG A 146 3.27 3.73 16.25
N SER A 147 2.10 3.08 16.22
CA SER A 147 0.89 3.60 16.86
C SER A 147 1.02 3.60 18.38
N ALA A 148 1.59 2.54 18.98
CA ALA A 148 1.89 2.50 20.41
C ALA A 148 2.87 3.59 20.84
N PHE A 149 3.89 3.83 20.03
CA PHE A 149 4.81 4.94 20.24
C PHE A 149 4.12 6.30 20.24
N ALA A 150 3.25 6.57 19.27
CA ALA A 150 2.52 7.84 19.20
C ALA A 150 1.63 8.07 20.43
N MET A 151 0.93 7.03 20.91
CA MET A 151 0.06 7.13 22.08
C MET A 151 0.84 7.38 23.37
N LEU A 152 1.97 6.70 23.56
CA LEU A 152 2.82 6.91 24.74
C LEU A 152 3.44 8.30 24.74
N LYS A 153 3.83 8.81 23.56
CA LYS A 153 4.29 10.20 23.40
C LYS A 153 3.20 11.21 23.78
N ASP A 154 1.93 10.86 23.56
CA ASP A 154 0.76 11.67 23.93
C ASP A 154 0.30 11.45 25.39
N GLY A 155 1.05 10.68 26.19
CA GLY A 155 0.72 10.37 27.59
C GLY A 155 -0.46 9.41 27.77
N LYS A 156 -0.85 8.70 26.70
CA LYS A 156 -1.95 7.70 26.72
C LYS A 156 -1.38 6.30 26.91
N GLN A 157 -2.09 5.50 27.70
CA GLN A 157 -1.79 4.08 27.85
C GLN A 157 -2.38 3.29 26.67
N PRO A 158 -1.62 2.37 26.04
CA PRO A 158 -2.15 1.51 24.98
C PRO A 158 -3.22 0.54 25.53
N ASP A 159 -4.45 0.59 24.99
CA ASP A 159 -5.49 -0.40 25.30
C ASP A 159 -5.39 -1.59 24.35
N PHE A 160 -4.88 -2.70 24.89
CA PHE A 160 -4.65 -3.93 24.16
C PHE A 160 -5.92 -4.68 23.79
N GLU A 161 -6.97 -4.58 24.60
CA GLU A 161 -8.22 -5.27 24.33
C GLU A 161 -8.94 -4.55 23.19
N GLU A 162 -8.99 -3.22 23.26
CA GLU A 162 -9.58 -2.36 22.23
C GLU A 162 -8.90 -2.54 20.87
N TRP A 163 -7.56 -2.53 20.81
CA TRP A 163 -6.84 -2.76 19.55
C TRP A 163 -6.99 -4.16 18.98
N SER A 164 -6.95 -5.19 19.84
CA SER A 164 -7.14 -6.55 19.37
C SER A 164 -8.55 -6.74 18.80
N ALA A 165 -9.54 -6.09 19.41
CA ALA A 165 -10.92 -6.08 18.94
C ALA A 165 -11.08 -5.28 17.64
N GLU A 166 -10.46 -4.09 17.54
CA GLU A 166 -10.51 -3.25 16.35
C GLU A 166 -9.81 -3.94 15.16
N GLN A 167 -8.64 -4.52 15.38
CA GLN A 167 -7.91 -5.23 14.33
C GLN A 167 -8.62 -6.53 13.93
N ALA A 168 -9.19 -7.28 14.88
CA ALA A 168 -10.01 -8.44 14.57
C ALA A 168 -11.29 -8.06 13.82
N LEU A 169 -11.91 -6.93 14.16
CA LEU A 169 -13.06 -6.38 13.44
C LEU A 169 -12.66 -6.01 12.01
N GLN A 170 -11.55 -5.30 11.82
CA GLN A 170 -11.04 -4.92 10.50
C GLN A 170 -10.68 -6.16 9.65
N ASP A 171 -10.06 -7.18 10.24
CA ASP A 171 -9.75 -8.43 9.54
C ASP A 171 -11.03 -9.23 9.20
N ARG A 172 -12.06 -9.22 10.07
CA ARG A 172 -13.38 -9.81 9.78
C ARG A 172 -14.11 -9.09 8.66
N VAL A 173 -14.20 -7.75 8.74
CA VAL A 173 -14.79 -6.89 7.70
C VAL A 173 -14.07 -7.12 6.37
N PHE A 174 -12.75 -7.27 6.40
CA PHE A 174 -11.98 -7.60 5.20
C PHE A 174 -12.35 -8.97 4.61
N GLU A 175 -12.42 -10.03 5.43
CA GLU A 175 -12.79 -11.36 4.94
C GLU A 175 -14.25 -11.42 4.44
N GLU A 176 -15.17 -10.69 5.08
CA GLU A 176 -16.55 -10.51 4.61
C GLU A 176 -16.59 -9.79 3.25
N ASN A 177 -15.91 -8.64 3.12
CA ASN A 177 -15.84 -7.90 1.86
C ASN A 177 -15.24 -8.73 0.72
N LYS A 178 -14.25 -9.57 1.03
CA LYS A 178 -13.65 -10.52 0.08
C LYS A 178 -14.62 -11.62 -0.33
N LEU A 179 -15.44 -12.15 0.59
CA LEU A 179 -16.48 -13.12 0.26
C LEU A 179 -17.57 -12.49 -0.59
N PHE A 180 -17.98 -11.27 -0.26
CA PHE A 180 -18.97 -10.52 -1.00
C PHE A 180 -18.51 -10.24 -2.44
N LEU A 181 -17.26 -9.82 -2.64
CA LEU A 181 -16.68 -9.65 -3.99
C LEU A 181 -16.67 -10.95 -4.79
N LYS A 182 -16.33 -12.09 -4.18
CA LYS A 182 -16.40 -13.40 -4.85
C LYS A 182 -17.83 -13.75 -5.26
N GLN A 183 -18.80 -13.47 -4.41
CA GLN A 183 -20.22 -13.72 -4.70
C GLN A 183 -20.70 -12.82 -5.84
N THR A 184 -20.31 -11.54 -5.84
CA THR A 184 -20.62 -10.60 -6.90
C THR A 184 -20.03 -11.05 -8.23
N ILE A 185 -18.76 -11.42 -8.30
CA ILE A 185 -18.16 -11.91 -9.55
C ILE A 185 -18.92 -13.13 -10.08
N LYS A 186 -19.22 -14.12 -9.23
CA LYS A 186 -20.03 -15.29 -9.61
C LYS A 186 -21.44 -14.92 -10.08
N HIS A 187 -22.05 -13.91 -9.45
CA HIS A 187 -23.36 -13.41 -9.84
C HIS A 187 -23.30 -12.78 -11.24
N LEU A 188 -22.29 -11.96 -11.53
CA LEU A 188 -22.08 -11.37 -12.86
C LEU A 188 -21.81 -12.45 -13.93
N GLU A 189 -21.00 -13.46 -13.62
CA GLU A 189 -20.78 -14.63 -14.50
C GLU A 189 -22.10 -15.34 -14.83
N SER A 190 -22.95 -15.57 -13.81
CA SER A 190 -24.27 -16.16 -13.98
C SER A 190 -25.18 -15.28 -14.84
N MET A 191 -25.25 -13.98 -14.57
CA MET A 191 -26.05 -13.04 -15.36
C MET A 191 -25.60 -13.03 -16.83
N GLN A 192 -24.29 -13.01 -17.08
CA GLN A 192 -23.74 -13.08 -18.43
C GLN A 192 -24.10 -14.39 -19.13
N SER A 193 -23.98 -15.54 -18.44
CA SER A 193 -24.36 -16.85 -18.99
C SER A 193 -25.85 -16.93 -19.36
N ASN A 194 -26.70 -16.22 -18.63
CA ASN A 194 -28.13 -16.13 -18.86
C ASN A 194 -28.51 -14.97 -19.81
N LYS A 195 -27.53 -14.35 -20.47
CA LYS A 195 -27.71 -13.24 -21.41
C LYS A 195 -28.44 -12.03 -20.82
N VAL A 196 -28.33 -11.83 -19.51
CA VAL A 196 -28.86 -10.63 -18.85
C VAL A 196 -27.97 -9.45 -19.22
N LYS A 197 -28.58 -8.33 -19.62
CA LYS A 197 -27.85 -7.11 -19.97
C LYS A 197 -27.26 -6.50 -18.70
N LEU A 198 -25.94 -6.45 -18.64
CA LEU A 198 -25.22 -5.76 -17.57
C LEU A 198 -25.09 -4.28 -17.90
N GLY A 199 -25.06 -3.43 -16.88
CA GLY A 199 -24.98 -1.99 -17.07
C GLY A 199 -24.32 -1.26 -15.91
N VAL A 200 -24.72 0.00 -15.76
CA VAL A 200 -24.14 0.93 -14.79
C VAL A 200 -24.24 0.43 -13.34
N SER A 201 -25.36 -0.22 -13.00
CA SER A 201 -25.61 -0.76 -11.66
C SER A 201 -24.55 -1.79 -11.27
N GLU A 202 -24.17 -2.68 -12.18
CA GLU A 202 -23.18 -3.73 -11.94
C GLU A 202 -21.76 -3.15 -11.87
N ILE A 203 -21.45 -2.13 -12.65
CA ILE A 203 -20.19 -1.39 -12.50
C ILE A 203 -20.12 -0.82 -11.08
N ARG A 204 -21.14 -0.06 -10.64
CA ARG A 204 -21.16 0.56 -9.31
C ARG A 204 -21.09 -0.47 -8.18
N LEU A 205 -21.72 -1.63 -8.34
CA LEU A 205 -21.59 -2.73 -7.39
C LEU A 205 -20.13 -3.16 -7.20
N LEU A 206 -19.36 -3.26 -8.29
CA LEU A 206 -17.92 -3.57 -8.24
C LEU A 206 -17.11 -2.40 -7.65
N LEU A 207 -17.43 -1.16 -8.01
CA LEU A 207 -16.73 0.02 -7.49
C LEU A 207 -16.88 0.15 -5.96
N ASN A 208 -18.03 -0.24 -5.41
CA ASN A 208 -18.28 -0.21 -3.96
C ASN A 208 -17.53 -1.30 -3.17
N GLN A 209 -16.88 -2.24 -3.85
CA GLN A 209 -16.18 -3.37 -3.22
C GLN A 209 -14.67 -3.15 -3.06
N LYS A 210 -14.24 -1.88 -2.95
CA LYS A 210 -12.82 -1.52 -2.88
C LYS A 210 -12.04 -2.24 -1.78
N ASP A 211 -12.65 -2.46 -0.61
CA ASP A 211 -12.02 -3.18 0.49
C ASP A 211 -11.88 -4.68 0.25
N GLY A 212 -12.78 -5.30 -0.53
CA GLY A 212 -12.64 -6.69 -0.98
C GLY A 212 -11.49 -6.87 -1.98
N CYS A 213 -11.13 -5.79 -2.70
CA CYS A 213 -10.09 -5.77 -3.71
C CYS A 213 -8.66 -5.63 -3.17
N ARG A 214 -8.42 -5.55 -1.85
CA ARG A 214 -7.04 -5.40 -1.31
C ARG A 214 -6.08 -6.54 -1.73
N ARG A 215 -6.60 -7.66 -2.24
CA ARG A 215 -5.81 -8.73 -2.88
C ARG A 215 -5.96 -8.71 -4.41
N GLU A 216 -4.81 -8.73 -5.09
CA GLU A 216 -4.68 -8.66 -6.54
C GLU A 216 -5.59 -9.62 -7.33
N LYS A 217 -5.72 -10.88 -6.90
CA LYS A 217 -6.43 -11.90 -7.68
C LYS A 217 -7.90 -11.54 -7.97
N LEU A 218 -8.58 -10.91 -7.01
CA LEU A 218 -9.99 -10.52 -7.20
C LEU A 218 -10.10 -9.13 -7.82
N TYR A 219 -9.13 -8.25 -7.55
CA TYR A 219 -9.08 -6.93 -8.15
C TYR A 219 -8.95 -6.98 -9.67
N HIS A 220 -8.06 -7.82 -10.20
CA HIS A 220 -7.92 -7.98 -11.65
C HIS A 220 -9.23 -8.43 -12.31
N LEU A 221 -9.95 -9.36 -11.68
CA LEU A 221 -11.25 -9.80 -12.20
C LEU A 221 -12.28 -8.67 -12.17
N ALA A 222 -12.29 -7.86 -11.10
CA ALA A 222 -13.16 -6.69 -11.03
C ALA A 222 -12.83 -5.67 -12.12
N GLU A 223 -11.55 -5.39 -12.38
CA GLU A 223 -11.11 -4.50 -13.48
C GLU A 223 -11.61 -5.01 -14.84
N GLU A 224 -11.45 -6.30 -15.13
CA GLU A 224 -11.94 -6.90 -16.39
C GLU A 224 -13.46 -6.76 -16.54
N TRP A 225 -14.22 -7.05 -15.48
CA TRP A 225 -15.67 -6.89 -15.50
C TRP A 225 -16.08 -5.44 -15.71
N ILE A 226 -15.46 -4.49 -15.01
CA ILE A 226 -15.72 -3.05 -15.18
C ILE A 226 -15.51 -2.64 -16.64
N ILE A 227 -14.35 -3.01 -17.23
CA ILE A 227 -14.02 -2.67 -18.62
C ILE A 227 -15.03 -3.29 -19.59
N ASN A 228 -15.35 -4.57 -19.42
CA ASN A 228 -16.27 -5.29 -20.30
C ASN A 228 -17.69 -4.71 -20.26
N ILE A 229 -18.22 -4.46 -19.06
CA ILE A 229 -19.56 -3.89 -18.91
C ILE A 229 -19.57 -2.46 -19.47
N TYR A 230 -18.57 -1.64 -19.14
CA TYR A 230 -18.48 -0.27 -19.63
C TYR A 230 -18.46 -0.21 -21.16
N ASN A 231 -17.66 -1.06 -21.80
CA ASN A 231 -17.56 -1.13 -23.26
C ASN A 231 -18.88 -1.54 -23.94
N SER A 232 -19.79 -2.18 -23.21
CA SER A 232 -21.12 -2.58 -23.69
C SER A 232 -22.23 -1.55 -23.45
N LEU A 233 -21.93 -0.45 -22.73
CA LEU A 233 -22.91 0.59 -22.46
C LEU A 233 -23.33 1.31 -23.76
N PRO A 234 -24.60 1.74 -23.89
CA PRO A 234 -25.05 2.51 -25.04
C PRO A 234 -24.48 3.93 -25.00
N SER A 235 -24.15 4.50 -26.17
CA SER A 235 -23.51 5.82 -26.35
C SER A 235 -24.10 6.62 -27.53
N SER A 236 -25.31 6.26 -27.96
CA SER A 236 -25.95 6.83 -29.14
C SER A 236 -26.56 8.21 -28.89
N THR A 237 -27.09 8.46 -27.69
CA THR A 237 -27.71 9.75 -27.33
C THR A 237 -26.78 10.63 -26.50
N ALA A 238 -27.08 11.93 -26.40
CA ALA A 238 -26.32 12.85 -25.56
C ALA A 238 -26.41 12.48 -24.07
N GLU A 239 -27.58 12.04 -23.61
CA GLU A 239 -27.80 11.57 -22.24
C GLU A 239 -26.99 10.29 -21.94
N GLU A 240 -26.97 9.35 -22.88
CA GLU A 240 -26.17 8.13 -22.77
C GLU A 240 -24.67 8.44 -22.68
N LYS A 241 -24.18 9.39 -23.51
CA LYS A 241 -22.78 9.84 -23.45
C LYS A 241 -22.45 10.51 -22.11
N ALA A 242 -23.34 11.36 -21.60
CA ALA A 242 -23.15 12.01 -20.30
C ALA A 242 -23.12 10.98 -19.16
N ALA A 243 -24.00 9.98 -19.19
CA ALA A 243 -24.01 8.90 -18.21
C ALA A 243 -22.72 8.05 -18.29
N GLN A 244 -22.24 7.72 -19.49
CA GLN A 244 -20.96 7.03 -19.68
C GLN A 244 -19.77 7.83 -19.16
N GLU A 245 -19.76 9.15 -19.37
CA GLU A 245 -18.70 10.02 -18.86
C GLU A 245 -18.69 10.05 -17.32
N GLN A 246 -19.88 10.10 -16.71
CA GLN A 246 -20.00 10.06 -15.25
C GLN A 246 -19.47 8.75 -14.67
N ILE A 247 -19.84 7.61 -15.27
CA ILE A 247 -19.33 6.30 -14.82
C ILE A 247 -17.83 6.17 -15.04
N TYR A 248 -17.30 6.74 -16.13
CA TYR A 248 -15.86 6.79 -16.34
C TYR A 248 -15.12 7.54 -15.22
N LYS A 249 -15.68 8.67 -14.76
CA LYS A 249 -15.14 9.42 -13.61
C LYS A 249 -15.17 8.59 -12.33
N GLU A 250 -16.25 7.85 -12.07
CA GLU A 250 -16.37 6.94 -10.93
C GLU A 250 -15.33 5.81 -10.99
N ILE A 251 -15.08 5.22 -12.17
CA ILE A 251 -14.04 4.20 -12.38
C ILE A 251 -12.64 4.78 -12.09
N CYS A 252 -12.35 5.99 -12.57
CA CYS A 252 -11.08 6.66 -12.29
C CYS A 252 -10.88 6.90 -10.78
N ALA A 253 -11.95 7.28 -10.06
CA ALA A 253 -11.92 7.46 -8.61
C ALA A 253 -11.59 6.15 -7.88
N PHE A 254 -12.23 5.06 -8.29
CA PHE A 254 -12.00 3.74 -7.72
C PHE A 254 -10.56 3.25 -7.92
N VAL A 255 -10.01 3.43 -9.13
CA VAL A 255 -8.61 3.09 -9.42
C VAL A 255 -7.67 3.93 -8.57
N TYR A 256 -7.96 5.22 -8.39
CA TYR A 256 -7.20 6.11 -7.53
C TYR A 256 -7.18 5.67 -6.07
N ASP A 257 -8.30 5.18 -5.54
CA ASP A 257 -8.42 4.67 -4.18
C ASP A 257 -7.71 3.32 -4.00
N ILE A 258 -7.75 2.44 -5.00
CA ILE A 258 -7.24 1.08 -4.88
C ILE A 258 -5.75 0.95 -5.15
N VAL A 259 -5.18 1.73 -6.08
CA VAL A 259 -3.74 1.63 -6.39
C VAL A 259 -2.85 1.81 -5.14
N PRO A 260 -3.14 2.73 -4.19
CA PRO A 260 -2.44 2.78 -2.91
C PRO A 260 -2.57 1.51 -2.05
N LEU A 261 -3.73 0.83 -2.09
CA LEU A 261 -4.05 -0.35 -1.29
C LEU A 261 -3.41 -1.63 -1.84
N THR A 262 -3.51 -1.85 -3.15
CA THR A 262 -3.02 -3.08 -3.82
C THR A 262 -1.61 -2.93 -4.37
N GLY A 263 -1.24 -1.69 -4.69
CA GLY A 263 -0.02 -1.40 -5.41
C GLY A 263 0.00 -1.89 -6.86
N ARG A 264 -1.15 -2.23 -7.44
CA ARG A 264 -1.22 -2.76 -8.81
C ARG A 264 -2.40 -2.17 -9.55
N ILE A 265 -2.26 -2.07 -10.86
CA ILE A 265 -3.27 -1.70 -11.84
C ILE A 265 -2.98 -2.54 -13.09
N SER A 266 -4.01 -3.12 -13.72
CA SER A 266 -3.78 -3.89 -14.95
C SER A 266 -3.45 -2.98 -16.13
N VAL A 267 -2.67 -3.52 -17.08
CA VAL A 267 -2.39 -2.85 -18.37
C VAL A 267 -3.70 -2.57 -19.12
N ASN A 268 -4.69 -3.46 -19.00
CA ASN A 268 -6.01 -3.26 -19.61
C ASN A 268 -6.75 -2.07 -18.97
N MET A 269 -6.67 -1.88 -17.66
CA MET A 269 -7.25 -0.71 -16.99
C MET A 269 -6.50 0.57 -17.35
N ILE A 270 -5.17 0.52 -17.47
CA ILE A 270 -4.37 1.64 -18.00
C ILE A 270 -4.87 1.98 -19.41
N ASN A 271 -4.88 1.02 -20.33
CA ASN A 271 -5.35 1.22 -21.71
C ASN A 271 -6.80 1.72 -21.75
N PHE A 272 -7.68 1.22 -20.89
CA PHE A 272 -9.06 1.68 -20.77
C PHE A 272 -9.15 3.17 -20.42
N ILE A 273 -8.33 3.65 -19.49
CA ILE A 273 -8.24 5.08 -19.14
C ILE A 273 -7.71 5.90 -20.33
N PHE A 274 -6.79 5.35 -21.12
CA PHE A 274 -6.22 6.03 -22.29
C PHE A 274 -7.05 5.93 -23.58
N ASP A 275 -7.88 4.90 -23.73
CA ASP A 275 -8.45 4.57 -25.04
C ASP A 275 -9.60 5.48 -25.47
N ARG A 276 -10.08 6.34 -24.58
CA ARG A 276 -11.29 7.14 -24.76
C ARG A 276 -11.08 8.50 -25.42
N GLY A 277 -9.84 8.84 -25.77
CA GLY A 277 -9.55 9.99 -26.64
C GLY A 277 -9.69 11.37 -25.97
N PHE A 278 -9.95 11.41 -24.66
CA PHE A 278 -9.97 12.62 -23.85
C PHE A 278 -9.58 12.28 -22.40
N LEU A 279 -9.00 13.24 -21.67
CA LEU A 279 -8.72 13.11 -20.25
C LEU A 279 -9.65 14.02 -19.46
N SER A 280 -10.22 13.51 -18.37
CA SER A 280 -10.86 14.30 -17.32
C SER A 280 -9.81 14.82 -16.32
N PRO A 281 -10.11 15.88 -15.53
CA PRO A 281 -9.22 16.34 -14.47
C PRO A 281 -8.79 15.22 -13.52
N MET A 282 -9.73 14.32 -13.21
CA MET A 282 -9.53 13.16 -12.34
C MET A 282 -8.55 12.15 -12.94
N SER A 283 -8.76 11.78 -14.21
CA SER A 283 -7.87 10.84 -14.91
C SER A 283 -6.46 11.41 -15.07
N ARG A 284 -6.32 12.71 -15.39
CA ARG A 284 -5.04 13.42 -15.40
C ARG A 284 -4.37 13.37 -14.04
N SER A 285 -5.08 13.73 -12.97
CA SER A 285 -4.53 13.72 -11.61
C SER A 285 -4.05 12.32 -11.18
N LEU A 286 -4.87 11.29 -11.46
CA LEU A 286 -4.50 9.89 -11.22
C LEU A 286 -3.21 9.52 -11.95
N LEU A 287 -3.15 9.79 -13.26
CA LEU A 287 -2.00 9.45 -14.10
C LEU A 287 -0.74 10.16 -13.63
N LEU A 288 -0.81 11.45 -13.29
CA LEU A 288 0.34 12.16 -12.75
C LEU A 288 0.79 11.61 -11.38
N LYS A 289 -0.16 11.29 -10.50
CA LYS A 289 0.16 10.76 -9.17
C LYS A 289 0.83 9.39 -9.21
N ILE A 290 0.45 8.52 -10.15
CA ILE A 290 1.03 7.17 -10.27
C ILE A 290 2.35 7.15 -11.08
N GLN A 291 2.76 8.28 -11.66
CA GLN A 291 3.97 8.38 -12.50
C GLN A 291 5.24 7.82 -11.84
N PRO A 292 5.57 8.12 -10.57
CA PRO A 292 6.77 7.56 -9.94
C PRO A 292 6.78 6.02 -9.92
N ARG A 293 5.60 5.42 -9.79
CA ARG A 293 5.43 3.97 -9.78
C ARG A 293 5.49 3.35 -11.18
N ILE A 294 4.92 4.02 -12.18
CA ILE A 294 5.03 3.59 -13.58
C ILE A 294 6.49 3.62 -14.03
N ASN A 295 7.22 4.68 -13.68
CA ASN A 295 8.63 4.81 -14.01
C ASN A 295 9.50 3.76 -13.29
N SER A 296 9.24 3.47 -12.02
CA SER A 296 9.99 2.45 -11.27
C SER A 296 9.77 1.02 -11.77
N LEU A 297 8.64 0.78 -12.45
CA LEU A 297 8.33 -0.48 -13.14
C LEU A 297 8.75 -0.49 -14.62
N SER A 298 9.35 0.59 -15.12
CA SER A 298 9.72 0.76 -16.54
C SER A 298 8.53 0.55 -17.50
N MET A 299 7.32 0.94 -17.06
CA MET A 299 6.08 0.76 -17.81
C MET A 299 5.71 1.97 -18.68
N THR A 300 6.53 3.02 -18.69
CA THR A 300 6.36 4.24 -19.53
C THR A 300 6.10 3.94 -21.01
N PRO A 301 6.74 2.95 -21.66
CA PRO A 301 6.47 2.65 -23.08
C PRO A 301 5.02 2.23 -23.38
N LEU A 302 4.24 1.77 -22.38
CA LEU A 302 2.82 1.47 -22.56
C LEU A 302 1.99 2.70 -22.91
N PHE A 303 2.50 3.89 -22.61
CA PHE A 303 1.81 5.17 -22.76
C PHE A 303 2.08 5.81 -24.13
N HIS A 304 3.09 5.34 -24.86
CA HIS A 304 3.54 5.95 -26.12
C HIS A 304 2.43 6.00 -27.18
N TYR A 305 1.87 4.84 -27.56
CA TYR A 305 0.85 4.77 -28.61
C TYR A 305 -0.46 5.49 -28.24
N PRO A 306 -1.01 5.34 -27.02
CA PRO A 306 -2.23 6.04 -26.67
C PRO A 306 -2.04 7.57 -26.62
N LEU A 307 -0.93 8.06 -26.07
CA LEU A 307 -0.63 9.50 -26.05
C LEU A 307 -0.41 10.05 -27.46
N GLN A 308 0.30 9.33 -28.33
CA GLN A 308 0.47 9.71 -29.72
C GLN A 308 -0.88 9.88 -30.43
N ARG A 309 -1.83 8.96 -30.21
CA ARG A 309 -3.19 9.04 -30.79
C ARG A 309 -3.98 10.23 -30.23
N MET A 310 -3.95 10.45 -28.92
CA MET A 310 -4.64 11.59 -28.30
C MET A 310 -4.07 12.94 -28.79
N LEU A 311 -2.74 13.07 -28.84
CA LEU A 311 -2.08 14.28 -29.32
C LEU A 311 -2.40 14.59 -30.79
N LYS A 312 -2.67 13.58 -31.62
CA LYS A 312 -3.14 13.79 -33.00
C LYS A 312 -4.49 14.51 -33.02
N ASN A 313 -5.41 14.14 -32.14
CA ASN A 313 -6.73 14.78 -32.03
C ASN A 313 -6.60 16.20 -31.46
N VAL A 314 -5.80 16.37 -30.40
CA VAL A 314 -5.49 17.70 -29.83
C VAL A 314 -4.91 18.64 -30.90
N TYR A 315 -4.01 18.13 -31.74
CA TYR A 315 -3.44 18.91 -32.82
C TYR A 315 -4.48 19.32 -33.88
N ALA A 316 -5.43 18.44 -34.21
CA ALA A 316 -6.52 18.77 -35.11
C ALA A 316 -7.42 19.87 -34.52
N HIS A 317 -7.84 19.74 -33.25
CA HIS A 317 -8.62 20.76 -32.56
C HIS A 317 -7.91 22.12 -32.57
N TYR A 318 -6.61 22.12 -32.26
CA TYR A 318 -5.79 23.33 -32.28
C TYR A 318 -5.77 24.00 -33.67
N LEU A 319 -5.65 23.22 -34.75
CA LEU A 319 -5.70 23.75 -36.12
C LEU A 319 -7.07 24.36 -36.45
N ASP A 320 -8.14 23.83 -35.87
CA ASP A 320 -9.50 24.35 -35.99
C ASP A 320 -9.76 25.55 -35.06
N GLY A 321 -8.74 26.02 -34.32
CA GLY A 321 -8.84 27.14 -33.39
C GLY A 321 -9.52 26.79 -32.05
N VAL A 322 -9.71 25.50 -31.77
CA VAL A 322 -10.34 25.00 -30.55
C VAL A 322 -9.27 24.38 -29.65
N PHE A 323 -9.11 24.90 -28.42
CA PHE A 323 -8.23 24.30 -27.41
C PHE A 323 -8.96 24.24 -26.07
N THR A 324 -9.30 23.03 -25.65
CA THR A 324 -10.15 22.78 -24.49
C THR A 324 -9.34 22.39 -23.25
N ALA A 325 -10.00 22.40 -22.09
CA ALA A 325 -9.41 21.89 -20.86
C ALA A 325 -8.94 20.42 -20.97
N SER A 326 -9.69 19.58 -21.71
CA SER A 326 -9.30 18.18 -21.92
C SER A 326 -8.05 18.06 -22.78
N ASP A 327 -7.93 18.89 -23.82
CA ASP A 327 -6.72 18.96 -24.65
C ASP A 327 -5.50 19.36 -23.81
N CYS A 328 -5.67 20.32 -22.91
CA CYS A 328 -4.63 20.72 -21.97
C CYS A 328 -4.16 19.55 -21.08
N TYR A 329 -5.10 18.76 -20.54
CA TYR A 329 -4.77 17.60 -19.70
C TYR A 329 -3.98 16.54 -20.46
N VAL A 330 -4.32 16.29 -21.73
CA VAL A 330 -3.57 15.37 -22.60
C VAL A 330 -2.14 15.86 -22.80
N VAL A 331 -1.95 17.14 -23.15
CA VAL A 331 -0.61 17.72 -23.34
C VAL A 331 0.21 17.62 -22.05
N GLN A 332 -0.40 17.88 -20.89
CA GLN A 332 0.28 17.81 -19.61
C GLN A 332 0.74 16.39 -19.25
N VAL A 333 -0.12 15.38 -19.42
CA VAL A 333 0.27 13.98 -19.19
C VAL A 333 1.37 13.57 -20.18
N ALA A 334 1.28 14.00 -21.45
CA ALA A 334 2.31 13.72 -22.44
C ALA A 334 3.66 14.35 -22.08
N LEU A 335 3.70 15.59 -21.59
CA LEU A 335 4.94 16.24 -21.13
C LEU A 335 5.63 15.48 -19.99
N VAL A 336 4.87 14.75 -19.18
CA VAL A 336 5.37 14.02 -18.01
C VAL A 336 5.83 12.59 -18.35
N TYR A 337 5.17 11.94 -19.30
CA TYR A 337 5.45 10.55 -19.67
C TYR A 337 6.29 10.42 -20.95
N GLU A 338 6.02 11.24 -21.97
CA GLU A 338 6.60 11.14 -23.32
C GLU A 338 6.78 12.56 -23.93
N PRO A 339 7.65 13.41 -23.35
CA PRO A 339 7.74 14.83 -23.73
C PRO A 339 8.11 15.05 -25.20
N GLU A 340 8.85 14.10 -25.80
CA GLU A 340 9.27 14.15 -27.20
C GLU A 340 8.09 14.08 -28.19
N LEU A 341 6.94 13.54 -27.77
CA LEU A 341 5.73 13.50 -28.60
C LEU A 341 5.03 14.86 -28.73
N VAL A 342 5.32 15.80 -27.82
CA VAL A 342 4.60 17.09 -27.74
C VAL A 342 5.22 18.10 -28.69
N ARG A 343 4.47 18.46 -29.75
CA ARG A 343 4.89 19.50 -30.69
C ARG A 343 5.04 20.85 -29.99
N SER A 344 6.05 21.63 -30.39
CA SER A 344 6.35 22.95 -29.81
C SER A 344 5.15 23.92 -29.84
N VAL A 345 4.32 23.86 -30.88
CA VAL A 345 3.10 24.66 -31.00
C VAL A 345 2.03 24.29 -29.96
N LEU A 346 1.86 23.00 -29.66
CA LEU A 346 0.94 22.54 -28.62
C LEU A 346 1.48 22.85 -27.22
N LYS A 347 2.79 22.77 -27.02
CA LYS A 347 3.44 23.17 -25.77
C LYS A 347 3.21 24.64 -25.47
N LYS A 348 3.37 25.53 -26.47
CA LYS A 348 3.07 26.96 -26.34
C LYS A 348 1.60 27.22 -26.03
N ALA A 349 0.68 26.53 -26.72
CA ALA A 349 -0.74 26.64 -26.47
C ALA A 349 -1.09 26.24 -25.02
N TYR A 350 -0.51 25.14 -24.54
CA TYR A 350 -0.61 24.68 -23.16
C TYR A 350 -0.09 25.73 -22.15
N GLU A 351 1.11 26.28 -22.37
CA GLU A 351 1.72 27.30 -21.50
C GLU A 351 0.90 28.60 -21.45
N SER A 352 0.15 28.91 -22.51
CA SER A 352 -0.73 30.09 -22.57
C SER A 352 -2.16 29.85 -22.06
N TYR A 353 -2.52 28.63 -21.69
CA TYR A 353 -3.89 28.28 -21.30
C TYR A 353 -4.10 28.48 -19.79
N GLU A 354 -4.77 29.58 -19.42
CA GLU A 354 -4.98 30.00 -18.01
C GLU A 354 -5.51 28.90 -17.05
N PRO A 355 -6.47 28.03 -17.44
CA PRO A 355 -6.97 26.97 -16.55
C PRO A 355 -5.94 25.91 -16.13
N CYS A 356 -4.73 25.92 -16.70
CA CYS A 356 -3.69 24.93 -16.43
C CYS A 356 -2.51 25.45 -15.58
N ASN A 357 -2.56 26.73 -15.15
CA ASN A 357 -1.53 27.35 -14.31
C ASN A 357 -1.53 26.92 -12.84
N GLU A 358 -2.48 26.10 -12.38
CA GLU A 358 -2.56 25.66 -10.98
C GLU A 358 -1.43 24.70 -10.53
N PHE A 359 -0.58 24.22 -11.44
CA PHE A 359 0.52 23.29 -11.12
C PHE A 359 1.87 23.67 -11.75
N ALA A 360 2.02 24.94 -12.18
CA ALA A 360 3.32 25.51 -12.51
C ALA A 360 3.99 26.11 -11.26
N MET A 361 4.13 25.31 -10.19
CA MET A 361 5.02 25.57 -9.05
C MET A 361 5.57 24.27 -8.50
#